data_AF-A0A3M6WKS6-F1
#
_entry.id   AF-A0A3M6WKS6-F1
#
_cell.length_a   1.000
_cell.length_b   1.000
_cell.length_c   1.000
_cell.angle_alpha   90.00
_cell.angle_beta   90.00
_cell.angle_gamma   90.00
#
_symmetry.space_group_name_H-M   'P 1'
#
loop_
_entity.id
_entity.type
_entity.pdbx_description
1 polymer ?
#
loop_
_entity_poly.entity_id
_entity_poly.type
_entity_poly.pdbx_seq_one_letter_code
_entity_poly.pdbx_strand_id
1 'polypeptide(L)'
;EEHEPKDQDPLSITHLVILTHGLWGNPVHLHHLRDTLLDHHAASGLHVFTPQSNKDNFTYDGIDVGAERITTEIEDEIRRLQNLGAPLSKISIAGYSLGGLIARYVVGLLYKNGVFETLQPCNFTTFATPHLGVRTPGLGYGPQTWNFLGSKTLSTSGQQMFLTDDFRDTGRPLLAVMADPASIFVRGLAGFRRKSVYANTTNDRSVPYYTSAISPTDPFVDLDAIDIHPLPDQDLPVVLDPNHPVSPRKQPDVPRPLTFRERYIVSDKTKAALPFYAVLAGVLPLAVPLFMLNAGYQTYKSAQRVRLHEQGDLVDLQRYRIPLLEESQAVQDAMVERLATESSAQGVAAASASAVAGKAGKAGKDGKGQEEYLPTPPPEEEVSNPSTNSTGADPTAAATISSAPSSTPSSSPWPLLPLSPLQSQMITNLDQHVAFTKFPVHMQNVRHTHAAIVVRTPRESFAEGRMVSRHWVRGFVV
;
A
#
# COMPACT_ATOMS: atom_id res chain seq x y z
N GLU A 1 13.51 30.83 -4.22
CA GLU A 1 14.89 30.64 -3.76
C GLU A 1 14.81 30.03 -2.38
N GLU A 2 15.11 28.75 -2.18
CA GLU A 2 15.08 28.18 -0.82
C GLU A 2 15.98 26.94 -0.72
N HIS A 3 17.06 27.11 0.05
CA HIS A 3 17.99 26.13 0.61
C HIS A 3 18.43 24.92 -0.24
N GLU A 4 19.35 25.16 -1.18
CA GLU A 4 20.48 24.23 -1.35
C GLU A 4 21.44 24.37 -0.15
N PRO A 5 22.02 23.28 0.38
CA PRO A 5 23.08 23.37 1.38
C PRO A 5 24.32 23.96 0.69
N LYS A 6 24.47 25.29 0.77
CA LYS A 6 25.56 26.03 0.13
C LYS A 6 26.95 25.79 0.74
N ASP A 7 27.06 24.99 1.80
CA ASP A 7 28.27 24.94 2.65
C ASP A 7 28.89 23.54 2.83
N GLN A 8 28.47 22.53 2.07
CA GLN A 8 29.19 21.23 2.10
C GLN A 8 30.33 21.23 1.08
N ASP A 9 31.56 20.98 1.57
CA ASP A 9 32.72 20.74 0.72
C ASP A 9 32.46 19.51 -0.16
N PRO A 10 32.39 19.65 -1.50
CA PRO A 10 32.13 18.53 -2.41
C PRO A 10 33.07 17.35 -2.21
N LEU A 11 34.33 17.59 -1.81
CA LEU A 11 35.32 16.53 -1.58
C LEU A 11 34.99 15.64 -0.38
N SER A 12 34.11 16.10 0.51
CA SER A 12 33.63 15.33 1.67
C SER A 12 32.41 14.46 1.37
N ILE A 13 31.74 14.67 0.22
CA ILE A 13 30.49 14.00 -0.13
C ILE A 13 30.77 12.60 -0.66
N THR A 14 30.36 11.57 0.10
CA THR A 14 30.55 10.16 -0.26
C THR A 14 29.24 9.41 -0.50
N HIS A 15 28.12 9.94 0.01
CA HIS A 15 26.85 9.23 0.03
C HIS A 15 25.68 10.18 -0.32
N LEU A 16 25.02 9.90 -1.45
CA LEU A 16 23.85 10.63 -1.92
C LEU A 16 22.56 10.03 -1.33
N VAL A 17 21.74 10.85 -0.67
CA VAL A 17 20.46 10.43 -0.09
C VAL A 17 19.32 11.17 -0.79
N ILE A 18 18.40 10.43 -1.42
CA ILE A 18 17.26 11.00 -2.13
C ILE A 18 16.01 10.94 -1.26
N LEU A 19 15.31 12.07 -1.10
CA LEU A 19 14.03 12.14 -0.39
C LEU A 19 12.89 12.53 -1.34
N THR A 20 11.84 11.70 -1.45
CA THR A 20 10.69 11.96 -2.35
C THR A 20 9.38 12.16 -1.60
N HIS A 21 8.65 13.23 -1.91
CA HIS A 21 7.42 13.62 -1.21
C HIS A 21 6.16 12.98 -1.80
N GLY A 22 5.05 13.05 -1.05
CA GLY A 22 3.75 12.50 -1.44
C GLY A 22 2.91 13.37 -2.38
N LEU A 23 1.68 12.92 -2.65
CA LEU A 23 0.67 13.60 -3.48
C LEU A 23 0.37 15.01 -2.95
N TRP A 24 0.28 16.00 -3.86
CA TRP A 24 0.12 17.43 -3.52
C TRP A 24 1.19 17.96 -2.55
N GLY A 25 2.33 17.28 -2.52
CA GLY A 25 3.44 17.61 -1.65
C GLY A 25 4.36 18.64 -2.25
N ASN A 26 5.28 19.10 -1.40
CA ASN A 26 6.41 19.92 -1.77
C ASN A 26 7.64 19.37 -1.03
N PRO A 27 8.85 19.47 -1.60
CA PRO A 27 10.12 19.11 -0.94
C PRO A 27 10.28 19.60 0.51
N VAL A 28 9.75 20.78 0.83
CA VAL A 28 9.74 21.36 2.19
C VAL A 28 9.11 20.43 3.24
N HIS A 29 8.18 19.56 2.83
CA HIS A 29 7.52 18.60 3.71
C HIS A 29 8.46 17.54 4.30
N LEU A 30 9.67 17.39 3.74
CA LEU A 30 10.67 16.43 4.17
C LEU A 30 11.85 17.07 4.91
N HIS A 31 11.81 18.40 5.17
CA HIS A 31 12.88 19.09 5.88
C HIS A 31 13.19 18.45 7.24
N HIS A 32 12.17 18.08 8.02
CA HIS A 32 12.41 17.42 9.31
C HIS A 32 13.21 16.11 9.15
N LEU A 33 12.91 15.29 8.13
CA LEU A 33 13.66 14.06 7.87
C LEU A 33 15.10 14.36 7.40
N ARG A 34 15.26 15.33 6.50
CA ARG A 34 16.57 15.80 6.02
C ARG A 34 17.43 16.27 7.20
N ASP A 35 16.91 17.20 7.98
CA ASP A 35 17.63 17.86 9.06
C ASP A 35 17.99 16.84 10.16
N THR A 36 17.04 15.98 10.55
CA THR A 36 17.31 14.92 11.53
C THR A 36 18.40 13.94 11.04
N LEU A 37 18.44 13.64 9.75
CA LEU A 37 19.44 12.75 9.17
C LEU A 37 20.83 13.41 9.14
N LEU A 38 20.90 14.67 8.69
CA LEU A 38 22.13 15.44 8.65
C LEU A 38 22.70 15.70 10.05
N ASP A 39 21.85 16.04 11.01
CA ASP A 39 22.25 16.31 12.40
C ASP A 39 22.84 15.05 13.07
N HIS A 40 22.21 13.89 12.85
CA HIS A 40 22.67 12.63 13.45
C HIS A 40 23.96 12.08 12.81
N HIS A 41 24.22 12.42 11.54
CA HIS A 41 25.34 11.89 10.75
C HIS A 41 26.22 12.99 10.16
N ALA A 42 26.39 14.10 10.89
CA ALA A 42 27.05 15.31 10.40
C ALA A 42 28.49 15.08 9.88
N ALA A 43 29.20 14.10 10.42
CA ALA A 43 30.58 13.78 10.04
C ALA A 43 30.71 12.73 8.92
N SER A 44 29.60 12.26 8.36
CA SER A 44 29.59 11.04 7.56
C SER A 44 29.52 11.26 6.04
N GLY A 45 29.67 12.51 5.59
CA GLY A 45 29.70 12.85 4.15
C GLY A 45 28.39 12.63 3.42
N LEU A 46 27.25 12.75 4.13
CA LEU A 46 25.92 12.65 3.55
C LEU A 46 25.54 13.93 2.80
N HIS A 47 25.13 13.78 1.54
CA HIS A 47 24.45 14.82 0.77
C HIS A 47 23.01 14.44 0.54
N VAL A 48 22.07 15.22 1.10
CA VAL A 48 20.64 14.94 0.98
C VAL A 48 20.04 15.78 -0.14
N PHE A 49 19.55 15.10 -1.17
CA PHE A 49 18.90 15.70 -2.34
C PHE A 49 17.38 15.47 -2.30
N THR A 50 16.61 16.53 -2.48
CA THR A 50 15.14 16.47 -2.53
C THR A 50 14.65 16.98 -3.89
N PRO A 51 14.29 16.08 -4.83
CA PRO A 51 13.87 16.43 -6.18
C PRO A 51 12.69 17.40 -6.22
N GLN A 52 12.63 18.26 -7.24
CA GLN A 52 11.69 19.37 -7.33
C GLN A 52 10.59 19.18 -8.39
N SER A 53 10.79 18.29 -9.38
CA SER A 53 9.92 18.24 -10.58
C SER A 53 8.49 17.78 -10.32
N ASN A 54 8.21 17.17 -9.16
CA ASN A 54 6.88 16.62 -8.84
C ASN A 54 6.08 17.45 -7.84
N LYS A 55 6.49 18.67 -7.52
CA LYS A 55 5.74 19.51 -6.56
C LYS A 55 4.30 19.81 -7.01
N ASP A 56 3.43 20.03 -6.03
CA ASP A 56 2.06 20.50 -6.23
C ASP A 56 1.24 19.61 -7.19
N ASN A 57 0.72 20.18 -8.28
CA ASN A 57 -0.15 19.50 -9.24
C ASN A 57 0.61 18.59 -10.21
N PHE A 58 1.95 18.60 -10.20
CA PHE A 58 2.73 17.69 -11.06
C PHE A 58 2.65 16.25 -10.56
N THR A 59 2.23 16.02 -9.31
CA THR A 59 1.92 14.67 -8.81
C THR A 59 0.69 14.03 -9.45
N TYR A 60 -0.08 14.74 -10.28
CA TYR A 60 -1.20 14.14 -11.03
C TYR A 60 -0.76 13.40 -12.30
N ASP A 61 0.49 13.56 -12.72
CA ASP A 61 0.99 13.08 -14.01
C ASP A 61 1.26 11.57 -14.05
N GLY A 62 1.22 10.89 -12.90
CA GLY A 62 1.54 9.46 -12.79
C GLY A 62 2.81 9.20 -11.99
N ILE A 63 2.88 8.00 -11.42
CA ILE A 63 4.04 7.46 -10.69
C ILE A 63 5.23 7.30 -11.63
N ASP A 64 4.97 6.79 -12.84
CA ASP A 64 5.93 6.57 -13.91
C ASP A 64 6.52 7.88 -14.44
N VAL A 65 5.70 8.81 -14.92
CA VAL A 65 6.18 10.12 -15.41
C VAL A 65 6.89 10.89 -14.30
N GLY A 66 6.34 10.85 -13.08
CA GLY A 66 6.98 11.46 -11.93
C GLY A 66 8.34 10.83 -11.61
N ALA A 67 8.50 9.51 -11.77
CA ALA A 67 9.76 8.82 -11.56
C ALA A 67 10.78 9.11 -12.65
N GLU A 68 10.38 9.22 -13.92
CA GLU A 68 11.27 9.56 -15.04
C GLU A 68 11.90 10.95 -14.84
N ARG A 69 11.10 11.94 -14.41
CA ARG A 69 11.60 13.28 -14.06
C ARG A 69 12.58 13.25 -12.89
N ILE A 70 12.22 12.58 -11.80
CA ILE A 70 13.08 12.48 -10.61
C ILE A 70 14.37 11.72 -10.93
N THR A 71 14.31 10.67 -11.74
CA THR A 71 15.50 9.92 -12.13
C THR A 71 16.47 10.80 -12.92
N THR A 72 15.95 11.64 -13.82
CA THR A 72 16.76 12.61 -14.54
C THR A 72 17.44 13.60 -13.59
N GLU A 73 16.70 14.18 -12.63
CA GLU A 73 17.28 15.06 -11.61
C GLU A 73 18.37 14.37 -10.77
N ILE A 74 18.16 13.11 -10.38
CA ILE A 74 19.15 12.34 -9.60
C ILE A 74 20.42 12.13 -10.42
N GLU A 75 20.31 11.76 -11.70
CA GLU A 75 21.47 11.55 -12.56
C GLU A 75 22.21 12.86 -12.85
N ASP A 76 21.51 13.96 -13.04
CA ASP A 76 22.10 15.30 -13.16
C ASP A 76 22.85 15.67 -11.89
N GLU A 77 22.29 15.39 -10.72
CA GLU A 77 22.92 15.66 -9.44
C GLU A 77 24.16 14.79 -9.21
N ILE A 78 24.12 13.50 -9.57
CA ILE A 78 25.28 12.61 -9.55
C ILE A 78 26.40 13.19 -10.42
N ARG A 79 26.08 13.57 -11.66
CA ARG A 79 27.06 14.19 -12.58
C ARG A 79 27.62 15.49 -12.01
N ARG A 80 26.77 16.35 -11.45
CA ARG A 80 27.18 17.62 -10.84
C ARG A 80 28.18 17.40 -9.70
N LEU A 81 27.87 16.48 -8.78
CA LEU A 81 28.75 16.15 -7.65
C LEU A 81 30.08 15.54 -8.10
N GLN A 82 30.05 14.61 -9.07
CA GLN A 82 31.26 14.02 -9.64
C GLN A 82 32.15 15.06 -10.35
N ASN A 83 31.55 16.00 -11.09
CA ASN A 83 32.27 17.11 -11.73
C ASN A 83 32.92 18.06 -10.70
N LEU A 84 32.36 18.15 -9.50
CA LEU A 84 32.94 18.88 -8.37
C LEU A 84 34.02 18.09 -7.61
N GLY A 85 34.34 16.86 -8.06
CA GLY A 85 35.36 16.00 -7.46
C GLY A 85 34.88 15.17 -6.27
N ALA A 86 33.57 15.08 -6.02
CA ALA A 86 33.04 14.31 -4.90
C ALA A 86 33.35 12.80 -5.07
N PRO A 87 33.93 12.13 -4.06
CA PRO A 87 34.19 10.68 -4.07
C PRO A 87 32.91 9.87 -3.80
N LEU A 88 31.87 10.12 -4.60
CA LEU A 88 30.56 9.54 -4.44
C LEU A 88 30.61 8.02 -4.67
N SER A 89 30.21 7.25 -3.66
CA SER A 89 30.29 5.78 -3.66
C SER A 89 29.03 5.07 -3.18
N LYS A 90 28.09 5.80 -2.56
CA LYS A 90 26.88 5.23 -1.96
C LYS A 90 25.64 6.02 -2.35
N ILE A 91 24.51 5.31 -2.42
CA ILE A 91 23.20 5.90 -2.66
C ILE A 91 22.15 5.32 -1.71
N SER A 92 21.28 6.18 -1.17
CA SER A 92 20.10 5.80 -0.40
C SER A 92 18.88 6.55 -0.90
N ILE A 93 17.70 5.94 -0.81
CA ILE A 93 16.45 6.52 -1.30
C ILE A 93 15.36 6.33 -0.24
N ALA A 94 14.67 7.40 0.13
CA ALA A 94 13.50 7.33 0.98
C ALA A 94 12.32 8.09 0.40
N GLY A 95 11.12 7.54 0.56
CA GLY A 95 9.90 8.13 0.03
C GLY A 95 8.73 8.11 0.99
N TYR A 96 7.95 9.19 0.97
CA TYR A 96 6.77 9.36 1.82
C TYR A 96 5.49 9.30 0.97
N SER A 97 4.53 8.47 1.38
CA SER A 97 3.22 8.35 0.70
C SER A 97 3.39 7.99 -0.79
N LEU A 98 2.76 8.72 -1.71
CA LEU A 98 2.98 8.57 -3.16
C LEU A 98 4.48 8.59 -3.54
N GLY A 99 5.29 9.37 -2.83
CA GLY A 99 6.74 9.46 -3.05
C GLY A 99 7.45 8.13 -2.87
N GLY A 100 6.97 7.25 -1.98
CA GLY A 100 7.52 5.90 -1.84
C GLY A 100 7.21 5.00 -3.04
N LEU A 101 6.06 5.18 -3.71
CA LEU A 101 5.78 4.49 -4.96
C LEU A 101 6.67 5.02 -6.10
N ILE A 102 6.81 6.34 -6.20
CA ILE A 102 7.73 6.96 -7.16
C ILE A 102 9.16 6.49 -6.92
N ALA A 103 9.62 6.42 -5.66
CA ALA A 103 10.94 5.93 -5.28
C ALA A 103 11.18 4.48 -5.70
N ARG A 104 10.19 3.58 -5.57
CA ARG A 104 10.29 2.20 -6.08
C ARG A 104 10.49 2.16 -7.59
N TYR A 105 9.82 3.04 -8.34
CA TYR A 105 9.97 3.12 -9.79
C TYR A 105 11.35 3.68 -10.16
N VAL A 106 11.79 4.77 -9.52
CA VAL A 106 13.13 5.36 -9.65
C VAL A 106 14.21 4.31 -9.41
N VAL A 107 14.09 3.47 -8.38
CA VAL A 107 15.02 2.36 -8.12
C VAL A 107 15.16 1.44 -9.32
N GLY A 108 14.04 1.09 -9.98
CA GLY A 108 14.09 0.25 -11.18
C GLY A 108 14.81 0.94 -12.34
N LEU A 109 14.56 2.23 -12.55
CA LEU A 109 15.24 3.00 -13.60
C LEU A 109 16.74 3.15 -13.33
N LEU A 110 17.14 3.49 -12.11
CA LEU A 110 18.55 3.59 -11.71
C LEU A 110 19.27 2.23 -11.82
N TYR A 111 18.59 1.13 -11.46
CA TYR A 111 19.10 -0.22 -11.65
C TYR A 111 19.33 -0.53 -13.14
N LYS A 112 18.33 -0.28 -13.99
CA LYS A 112 18.45 -0.47 -15.45
C LYS A 112 19.57 0.38 -16.05
N ASN A 113 19.76 1.59 -15.54
CA ASN A 113 20.74 2.55 -16.01
C ASN A 113 22.17 2.29 -15.50
N GLY A 114 22.41 1.22 -14.74
CA GLY A 114 23.74 0.86 -14.23
C GLY A 114 24.24 1.76 -13.10
N VAL A 115 23.39 2.61 -12.52
CA VAL A 115 23.81 3.54 -11.43
C VAL A 115 24.30 2.74 -10.22
N PHE A 116 23.67 1.62 -9.91
CA PHE A 116 24.05 0.77 -8.78
C PHE A 116 25.32 -0.07 -9.01
N GLU A 117 25.89 -0.05 -10.22
CA GLU A 117 27.22 -0.64 -10.49
C GLU A 117 28.35 0.27 -9.99
N THR A 118 28.08 1.59 -9.92
CA THR A 118 29.04 2.60 -9.48
C THR A 118 28.76 3.09 -8.05
N LEU A 119 27.48 3.17 -7.67
CA LEU A 119 27.04 3.62 -6.35
C LEU A 119 26.41 2.47 -5.57
N GLN A 120 26.96 2.14 -4.41
CA GLN A 120 26.43 1.08 -3.57
C GLN A 120 25.04 1.46 -3.00
N PRO A 121 23.97 0.70 -3.30
CA PRO A 121 22.65 0.94 -2.73
C PRO A 121 22.61 0.55 -1.24
N CYS A 122 22.50 1.54 -0.36
CA CYS A 122 22.63 1.36 1.08
C CYS A 122 21.28 1.23 1.79
N ASN A 123 20.42 2.25 1.70
CA ASN A 123 19.12 2.26 2.38
C ASN A 123 17.99 2.57 1.41
N PHE A 124 16.95 1.75 1.44
CA PHE A 124 15.65 2.05 0.85
C PHE A 124 14.60 2.12 1.95
N THR A 125 13.94 3.27 2.11
CA THR A 125 12.93 3.46 3.17
C THR A 125 11.63 4.03 2.64
N THR A 126 10.49 3.55 3.14
CA THR A 126 9.20 4.20 2.90
C THR A 126 8.46 4.56 4.17
N PHE A 127 7.72 5.66 4.14
CA PHE A 127 6.87 6.13 5.23
C PHE A 127 5.44 6.28 4.74
N ALA A 128 4.49 5.58 5.37
CA ALA A 128 3.06 5.65 5.04
C ALA A 128 2.76 5.52 3.54
N THR A 129 3.44 4.59 2.85
CA THR A 129 3.38 4.43 1.38
C THR A 129 2.38 3.34 1.00
N PRO A 130 1.42 3.59 0.10
CA PRO A 130 0.40 2.60 -0.26
C PRO A 130 0.94 1.53 -1.22
N HIS A 131 1.77 0.60 -0.71
CA HIS A 131 2.47 -0.40 -1.53
C HIS A 131 1.52 -1.35 -2.29
N LEU A 132 0.32 -1.58 -1.75
CA LEU A 132 -0.75 -2.41 -2.34
C LEU A 132 -1.85 -1.57 -2.99
N GLY A 133 -1.58 -0.28 -3.22
CA GLY A 133 -2.56 0.70 -3.64
C GLY A 133 -3.44 1.21 -2.49
N VAL A 134 -4.46 2.00 -2.83
CA VAL A 134 -5.38 2.64 -1.88
C VAL A 134 -6.79 2.05 -1.93
N ARG A 135 -6.98 0.96 -2.70
CA ARG A 135 -8.24 0.22 -2.74
C ARG A 135 -8.56 -0.34 -1.36
N THR A 136 -9.62 0.18 -0.75
CA THR A 136 -10.06 -0.24 0.59
C THR A 136 -10.80 -1.58 0.51
N PRO A 137 -10.37 -2.62 1.26
CA PRO A 137 -11.06 -3.90 1.34
C PRO A 137 -12.37 -3.72 2.12
N GLY A 138 -13.47 -4.31 1.64
CA GLY A 138 -14.74 -4.31 2.37
C GLY A 138 -15.96 -4.18 1.46
N LEU A 139 -17.07 -4.77 1.92
CA LEU A 139 -18.38 -4.69 1.29
C LEU A 139 -19.18 -3.57 1.98
N GLY A 140 -19.46 -2.47 1.28
CA GLY A 140 -20.24 -1.35 1.81
C GLY A 140 -20.15 -0.07 0.98
N TYR A 141 -21.15 0.82 1.10
CA TYR A 141 -21.25 2.04 0.30
C TYR A 141 -20.05 2.99 0.45
N GLY A 142 -19.42 3.06 1.63
CA GLY A 142 -18.25 3.93 1.86
C GLY A 142 -17.02 3.50 1.06
N PRO A 143 -16.47 2.28 1.27
CA PRO A 143 -15.36 1.75 0.49
C PRO A 143 -15.62 1.73 -1.02
N GLN A 144 -16.85 1.38 -1.44
CA GLN A 144 -17.24 1.36 -2.86
C GLN A 144 -17.21 2.77 -3.47
N THR A 145 -17.75 3.77 -2.78
CA THR A 145 -17.76 5.17 -3.24
C THR A 145 -16.35 5.74 -3.33
N TRP A 146 -15.50 5.47 -2.33
CA TRP A 146 -14.10 5.89 -2.33
C TRP A 146 -13.32 5.23 -3.47
N ASN A 147 -13.48 3.91 -3.67
CA ASN A 147 -12.83 3.16 -4.75
C ASN A 147 -13.25 3.66 -6.14
N PHE A 148 -14.50 4.10 -6.30
CA PHE A 148 -15.00 4.67 -7.56
C PHE A 148 -14.58 6.13 -7.77
N LEU A 149 -14.67 6.98 -6.75
CA LEU A 149 -14.44 8.42 -6.88
C LEU A 149 -12.95 8.77 -6.85
N GLY A 150 -12.16 8.10 -6.01
CA GLY A 150 -10.72 8.35 -5.90
C GLY A 150 -9.94 7.98 -7.17
N SER A 151 -10.30 6.87 -7.83
CA SER A 151 -9.67 6.44 -9.08
C SER A 151 -9.89 7.43 -10.24
N LYS A 152 -10.99 8.18 -10.23
CA LYS A 152 -11.34 9.15 -11.29
C LYS A 152 -10.95 10.60 -10.99
N THR A 153 -10.76 10.97 -9.73
CA THR A 153 -10.51 12.37 -9.33
C THR A 153 -9.03 12.72 -9.17
N LEU A 154 -8.16 11.71 -9.08
CA LEU A 154 -6.72 11.87 -8.90
C LEU A 154 -5.91 11.67 -10.20
N SER A 155 -6.55 11.80 -11.36
CA SER A 155 -5.91 11.66 -12.69
C SER A 155 -5.10 10.34 -12.81
N THR A 156 -3.98 10.33 -13.53
CA THR A 156 -3.16 9.14 -13.80
C THR A 156 -2.67 8.48 -12.52
N SER A 157 -2.16 9.24 -11.55
CA SER A 157 -1.71 8.71 -10.26
C SER A 157 -2.85 8.07 -9.46
N GLY A 158 -4.07 8.59 -9.59
CA GLY A 158 -5.27 7.95 -9.05
C GLY A 158 -5.49 6.56 -9.63
N GLN A 159 -5.53 6.45 -10.96
CA GLN A 159 -5.74 5.16 -11.64
C GLN A 159 -4.70 4.12 -11.22
N GLN A 160 -3.43 4.53 -11.17
CA GLN A 160 -2.31 3.66 -10.74
C GLN A 160 -2.42 3.23 -9.28
N MET A 161 -2.73 4.16 -8.35
CA MET A 161 -2.89 3.82 -6.93
C MET A 161 -4.13 2.96 -6.66
N PHE A 162 -5.17 3.05 -7.49
CA PHE A 162 -6.37 2.23 -7.38
C PHE A 162 -6.29 0.91 -8.17
N LEU A 163 -5.17 0.61 -8.84
CA LEU A 163 -5.00 -0.60 -9.66
C LEU A 163 -6.06 -0.71 -10.78
N THR A 164 -6.37 0.42 -11.42
CA THR A 164 -7.34 0.48 -12.55
C THR A 164 -6.68 0.91 -13.85
N ASP A 165 -5.38 1.13 -13.84
CA ASP A 165 -4.56 1.42 -15.00
C ASP A 165 -4.17 0.14 -15.76
N ASP A 166 -3.80 0.31 -17.02
CA ASP A 166 -3.08 -0.68 -17.81
C ASP A 166 -1.70 -0.09 -18.13
N PHE A 167 -0.67 -0.60 -17.45
CA PHE A 167 0.66 -0.03 -17.58
C PHE A 167 1.31 -0.50 -18.87
N ARG A 168 1.54 0.42 -19.81
CA ARG A 168 2.24 0.18 -21.09
C ARG A 168 1.71 -1.04 -21.86
N ASP A 169 0.38 -1.17 -21.91
CA ASP A 169 -0.34 -2.24 -22.63
C ASP A 169 0.05 -3.66 -22.18
N THR A 170 0.50 -3.82 -20.93
CA THR A 170 0.85 -5.12 -20.36
C THR A 170 -0.37 -5.93 -19.94
N GLY A 171 -1.56 -5.32 -19.93
CA GLY A 171 -2.78 -5.87 -19.34
C GLY A 171 -2.74 -5.90 -17.81
N ARG A 172 -1.77 -5.22 -17.19
CA ARG A 172 -1.52 -5.26 -15.73
C ARG A 172 -1.38 -3.84 -15.16
N PRO A 173 -1.92 -3.58 -13.96
CA PRO A 173 -1.67 -2.34 -13.24
C PRO A 173 -0.19 -2.12 -12.90
N LEU A 174 0.27 -0.87 -12.93
CA LEU A 174 1.67 -0.50 -12.67
C LEU A 174 2.21 -1.08 -11.35
N LEU A 175 1.45 -0.98 -10.26
CA LEU A 175 1.93 -1.44 -8.95
C LEU A 175 2.15 -2.96 -8.92
N ALA A 176 1.38 -3.73 -9.69
CA ALA A 176 1.57 -5.16 -9.81
C ALA A 176 2.84 -5.47 -10.63
N VAL A 177 3.09 -4.73 -11.71
CA VAL A 177 4.34 -4.83 -12.48
C VAL A 177 5.55 -4.48 -11.59
N MET A 178 5.44 -3.44 -10.75
CA MET A 178 6.47 -3.05 -9.79
C MET A 178 6.68 -4.02 -8.61
N ALA A 179 5.79 -4.99 -8.46
CA ALA A 179 5.91 -6.07 -7.49
C ALA A 179 6.27 -7.41 -8.17
N ASP A 180 6.53 -7.42 -9.47
CA ASP A 180 6.90 -8.63 -10.19
C ASP A 180 8.38 -8.98 -9.93
N PRO A 181 8.73 -10.21 -9.51
CA PRO A 181 10.12 -10.60 -9.22
C PRO A 181 11.07 -10.46 -10.40
N ALA A 182 10.58 -10.63 -11.64
CA ALA A 182 11.38 -10.48 -12.85
C ALA A 182 11.66 -9.00 -13.19
N SER A 183 10.83 -8.09 -12.67
CA SER A 183 10.93 -6.67 -12.99
C SER A 183 12.24 -6.04 -12.50
N ILE A 184 12.68 -5.02 -13.23
CA ILE A 184 13.79 -4.13 -12.81
C ILE A 184 13.54 -3.50 -11.43
N PHE A 185 12.28 -3.32 -11.05
CA PHE A 185 11.88 -2.69 -9.79
C PHE A 185 12.22 -3.58 -8.60
N VAL A 186 11.82 -4.86 -8.65
CA VAL A 186 12.13 -5.81 -7.58
C VAL A 186 13.61 -6.15 -7.56
N ARG A 187 14.24 -6.35 -8.73
CA ARG A 187 15.68 -6.59 -8.83
C ARG A 187 16.52 -5.43 -8.26
N GLY A 188 16.16 -4.19 -8.60
CA GLY A 188 16.80 -2.99 -8.06
C GLY A 188 16.60 -2.86 -6.55
N LEU A 189 15.37 -3.08 -6.06
CA LEU A 189 15.07 -3.03 -4.62
C LEU A 189 15.84 -4.09 -3.83
N ALA A 190 15.93 -5.31 -4.35
CA ALA A 190 16.63 -6.42 -3.70
C ALA A 190 18.11 -6.09 -3.40
N GLY A 191 18.74 -5.28 -4.26
CA GLY A 191 20.14 -4.86 -4.12
C GLY A 191 20.44 -3.95 -2.92
N PHE A 192 19.45 -3.28 -2.33
CA PHE A 192 19.68 -2.41 -1.17
C PHE A 192 20.05 -3.20 0.08
N ARG A 193 21.11 -2.79 0.79
CA ARG A 193 21.54 -3.43 2.04
C ARG A 193 20.45 -3.40 3.11
N ARG A 194 19.81 -2.24 3.32
CA ARG A 194 18.71 -2.05 4.28
C ARG A 194 17.45 -1.63 3.56
N LYS A 195 16.35 -2.32 3.82
CA LYS A 195 15.03 -2.05 3.25
C LYS A 195 14.02 -1.96 4.39
N SER A 196 13.41 -0.80 4.59
CA SER A 196 12.51 -0.58 5.73
C SER A 196 11.23 0.10 5.31
N VAL A 197 10.10 -0.31 5.90
CA VAL A 197 8.81 0.36 5.72
C VAL A 197 8.27 0.78 7.08
N TYR A 198 7.81 2.01 7.20
CA TYR A 198 7.16 2.54 8.40
C TYR A 198 5.68 2.72 8.12
N ALA A 199 4.83 1.99 8.84
CA ALA A 199 3.41 1.89 8.57
C ALA A 199 2.59 2.36 9.78
N ASN A 200 1.81 3.42 9.62
CA ASN A 200 0.90 3.88 10.68
C ASN A 200 -0.12 2.78 11.01
N THR A 201 -0.27 2.45 12.29
CA THR A 201 -1.24 1.45 12.76
C THR A 201 -2.64 2.03 12.92
N THR A 202 -2.72 3.34 13.16
CA THR A 202 -3.96 4.03 13.55
C THR A 202 -4.03 5.41 12.90
N ASN A 203 -5.24 5.93 12.73
CA ASN A 203 -5.53 7.31 12.30
C ASN A 203 -4.94 7.76 10.95
N ASP A 204 -4.43 6.82 10.13
CA ASP A 204 -4.02 7.10 8.76
C ASP A 204 -5.18 6.80 7.80
N ARG A 205 -5.95 7.85 7.49
CA ARG A 205 -7.12 7.74 6.60
C ARG A 205 -6.73 7.70 5.13
N SER A 206 -5.48 8.02 4.79
CA SER A 206 -5.00 8.09 3.41
C SER A 206 -4.38 6.76 3.01
N VAL A 207 -3.61 6.15 3.90
CA VAL A 207 -2.89 4.91 3.67
C VAL A 207 -3.05 4.00 4.88
N PRO A 208 -4.05 3.11 4.86
CA PRO A 208 -4.26 2.16 5.95
C PRO A 208 -3.06 1.23 6.19
N TYR A 209 -2.99 0.65 7.39
CA TYR A 209 -1.87 -0.18 7.84
C TYR A 209 -1.54 -1.31 6.85
N TYR A 210 -2.52 -2.12 6.44
CA TYR A 210 -2.28 -3.30 5.60
C TYR A 210 -1.56 -2.98 4.28
N THR A 211 -1.88 -1.85 3.64
CA THR A 211 -1.22 -1.45 2.39
C THR A 211 0.14 -0.84 2.65
N SER A 212 0.31 -0.06 3.74
CA SER A 212 1.61 0.51 4.09
C SER A 212 2.61 -0.53 4.59
N ALA A 213 2.14 -1.55 5.29
CA ALA A 213 2.96 -2.61 5.88
C ALA A 213 3.13 -3.81 4.94
N ILE A 214 2.47 -3.83 3.78
CA ILE A 214 2.47 -4.98 2.86
C ILE A 214 2.00 -6.23 3.63
N SER A 215 0.80 -6.15 4.21
CA SER A 215 0.27 -7.19 5.11
C SER A 215 -1.08 -7.72 4.63
N PRO A 216 -1.31 -9.04 4.72
CA PRO A 216 -2.62 -9.64 4.44
C PRO A 216 -3.61 -9.51 5.62
N THR A 217 -3.14 -9.02 6.78
CA THR A 217 -3.92 -8.86 8.00
C THR A 217 -3.75 -7.45 8.58
N ASP A 218 -4.73 -6.98 9.33
CA ASP A 218 -4.63 -5.74 10.11
C ASP A 218 -5.07 -6.00 11.55
N PRO A 219 -4.12 -6.16 12.49
CA PRO A 219 -4.46 -6.44 13.87
C PRO A 219 -4.84 -5.18 14.67
N PHE A 220 -4.69 -3.99 14.08
CA PHE A 220 -4.88 -2.71 14.76
C PHE A 220 -6.31 -2.15 14.61
N VAL A 221 -7.23 -2.97 14.09
CA VAL A 221 -8.64 -2.61 13.90
C VAL A 221 -9.36 -2.40 15.23
N ASP A 222 -9.09 -3.27 16.21
CA ASP A 222 -9.65 -3.19 17.56
C ASP A 222 -8.50 -3.13 18.58
N LEU A 223 -8.21 -1.92 19.06
CA LEU A 223 -7.10 -1.69 20.00
C LEU A 223 -7.41 -2.24 21.40
N ASP A 224 -8.68 -2.45 21.76
CA ASP A 224 -9.06 -2.97 23.07
C ASP A 224 -8.80 -4.49 23.16
N ALA A 225 -8.80 -5.16 22.00
CA ALA A 225 -8.56 -6.59 21.86
C ALA A 225 -7.07 -6.98 21.77
N ILE A 226 -6.15 -6.02 21.80
CA ILE A 226 -4.71 -6.28 21.59
C ILE A 226 -3.84 -5.64 22.67
N ASP A 227 -2.71 -6.29 22.94
CA ASP A 227 -1.58 -5.72 23.65
C ASP A 227 -0.49 -5.37 22.64
N ILE A 228 0.00 -4.13 22.71
CA ILE A 228 0.98 -3.56 21.78
C ILE A 228 2.40 -3.74 22.35
N HIS A 229 3.36 -4.08 21.49
CA HIS A 229 4.77 -4.32 21.84
C HIS A 229 5.69 -3.29 21.16
N PRO A 230 5.98 -2.15 21.82
CA PRO A 230 6.95 -1.17 21.35
C PRO A 230 8.38 -1.69 21.38
N LEU A 231 9.24 -1.21 20.47
CA LEU A 231 10.68 -1.43 20.58
C LEU A 231 11.24 -0.73 21.85
N PRO A 232 12.25 -1.30 22.50
CA PRO A 232 12.92 -0.66 23.63
C PRO A 232 13.65 0.64 23.22
N ASP A 233 14.10 1.42 24.19
CA ASP A 233 14.96 2.61 24.01
C ASP A 233 14.33 3.77 23.21
N GLN A 234 13.03 4.00 23.46
CA GLN A 234 12.25 5.11 22.93
C GLN A 234 11.65 5.95 24.06
N ASP A 235 11.74 7.29 23.96
CA ASP A 235 11.11 8.22 24.91
C ASP A 235 9.57 8.07 24.93
N LEU A 236 8.99 7.75 23.76
CA LEU A 236 7.57 7.46 23.58
C LEU A 236 7.42 6.12 22.83
N PRO A 237 6.47 5.25 23.23
CA PRO A 237 6.29 3.91 22.68
C PRO A 237 5.64 3.91 21.28
N VAL A 238 6.34 4.48 20.30
CA VAL A 238 5.78 4.79 18.97
C VAL A 238 6.11 3.73 17.93
N VAL A 239 7.38 3.33 17.81
CA VAL A 239 7.80 2.31 16.83
C VAL A 239 7.66 0.94 17.46
N LEU A 240 6.90 0.04 16.82
CA LEU A 240 6.63 -1.30 17.33
C LEU A 240 7.66 -2.33 16.85
N ASP A 241 7.74 -3.46 17.56
CA ASP A 241 8.57 -4.59 17.15
C ASP A 241 8.13 -5.08 15.75
N PRO A 242 9.05 -5.19 14.78
CA PRO A 242 8.71 -5.57 13.41
C PRO A 242 8.27 -7.04 13.26
N ASN A 243 8.68 -7.91 14.17
CA ASN A 243 8.39 -9.35 14.13
C ASN A 243 7.18 -9.70 14.99
N HIS A 244 7.04 -9.07 16.16
CA HIS A 244 5.98 -9.35 17.12
C HIS A 244 5.32 -8.07 17.64
N PRO A 245 4.66 -7.27 16.78
CA PRO A 245 4.17 -5.94 17.16
C PRO A 245 3.00 -5.95 18.14
N VAL A 246 2.22 -7.04 18.18
CA VAL A 246 1.00 -7.14 18.98
C VAL A 246 0.73 -8.58 19.45
N SER A 247 -0.07 -8.72 20.49
CA SER A 247 -0.62 -10.01 20.93
C SER A 247 -2.11 -9.90 21.25
N PRO A 248 -2.91 -10.95 21.01
CA PRO A 248 -4.31 -10.93 21.41
C PRO A 248 -4.45 -10.83 22.93
N ARG A 249 -5.28 -9.90 23.41
CA ARG A 249 -5.66 -9.83 24.82
C ARG A 249 -6.70 -10.91 25.10
N LYS A 250 -6.49 -11.70 26.16
CA LYS A 250 -7.51 -12.68 26.59
C LYS A 250 -8.69 -11.94 27.24
N GLN A 251 -9.82 -11.98 26.54
CA GLN A 251 -11.12 -11.34 26.79
C GLN A 251 -11.22 -9.88 26.34
N PRO A 252 -12.17 -9.56 25.43
CA PRO A 252 -12.80 -8.26 25.46
C PRO A 252 -13.89 -8.26 26.55
N ASP A 253 -13.98 -7.19 27.32
CA ASP A 253 -15.24 -6.79 27.95
C ASP A 253 -16.30 -6.82 26.85
N VAL A 254 -17.31 -7.68 26.99
CA VAL A 254 -18.43 -7.75 26.04
C VAL A 254 -19.04 -6.35 25.98
N PRO A 255 -18.99 -5.64 24.83
CA PRO A 255 -19.63 -4.34 24.75
C PRO A 255 -21.11 -4.55 25.05
N ARG A 256 -21.61 -3.89 26.11
CA ARG A 256 -23.01 -3.99 26.50
C ARG A 256 -23.86 -3.65 25.26
N PRO A 257 -24.81 -4.51 24.86
CA PRO A 257 -25.71 -4.16 23.77
C PRO A 257 -26.42 -2.86 24.13
N LEU A 258 -26.25 -1.85 23.28
CA LEU A 258 -26.93 -0.56 23.43
C LEU A 258 -28.43 -0.82 23.56
N THR A 259 -29.05 -0.27 24.59
CA THR A 259 -30.49 -0.37 24.80
C THR A 259 -31.23 0.28 23.64
N PHE A 260 -32.50 -0.13 23.40
CA PHE A 260 -33.34 0.47 22.35
C PHE A 260 -33.40 2.01 22.45
N ARG A 261 -33.36 2.57 23.66
CA ARG A 261 -33.27 4.02 23.87
C ARG A 261 -31.92 4.62 23.44
N GLU A 262 -30.80 3.98 23.76
CA GLU A 262 -29.46 4.45 23.38
C GLU A 262 -29.21 4.37 21.86
N ARG A 263 -29.94 3.51 21.15
CA ARG A 263 -29.88 3.38 19.68
C ARG A 263 -30.57 4.52 18.92
N TYR A 264 -31.57 5.17 19.53
CA TYR A 264 -32.37 6.24 18.91
C TYR A 264 -32.15 7.62 19.54
N ILE A 265 -31.53 7.70 20.72
CA ILE A 265 -31.10 8.98 21.28
C ILE A 265 -29.80 9.38 20.60
N VAL A 266 -29.84 10.47 19.85
CA VAL A 266 -28.64 11.15 19.34
C VAL A 266 -27.71 11.38 20.54
N SER A 267 -26.57 10.71 20.57
CA SER A 267 -25.56 10.86 21.64
C SER A 267 -25.25 12.35 21.84
N ASP A 268 -24.99 12.80 23.07
CA ASP A 268 -24.66 14.20 23.32
C ASP A 268 -23.43 14.66 22.53
N LYS A 269 -22.53 13.72 22.17
CA LYS A 269 -21.43 13.98 21.22
C LYS A 269 -21.93 14.29 19.81
N THR A 270 -22.95 13.58 19.32
CA THR A 270 -23.56 13.80 18.01
C THR A 270 -24.39 15.09 18.00
N LYS A 271 -25.06 15.44 19.10
CA LYS A 271 -25.73 16.75 19.26
C LYS A 271 -24.72 17.90 19.28
N ALA A 272 -23.60 17.75 19.97
CA ALA A 272 -22.53 18.74 19.96
C ALA A 272 -21.90 18.92 18.55
N ALA A 273 -21.92 17.86 17.73
CA ALA A 273 -21.45 17.90 16.35
C ALA A 273 -22.52 18.36 15.33
N LEU A 274 -23.78 18.57 15.72
CA LEU A 274 -24.86 18.96 14.80
C LEU A 274 -24.55 20.25 14.02
N PRO A 275 -24.03 21.33 14.65
CA PRO A 275 -23.63 22.54 13.92
C PRO A 275 -22.57 22.27 12.86
N PHE A 276 -21.61 21.39 13.15
CA PHE A 276 -20.59 20.97 12.20
C PHE A 276 -21.21 20.21 11.02
N TYR A 277 -22.15 19.28 11.26
CA TYR A 277 -22.85 18.58 10.19
C TYR A 277 -23.75 19.50 9.37
N ALA A 278 -24.38 20.51 9.97
CA ALA A 278 -25.18 21.51 9.25
C ALA A 278 -24.31 22.38 8.32
N VAL A 279 -23.15 22.83 8.80
CA VAL A 279 -22.16 23.54 7.96
C VAL A 279 -21.69 22.63 6.83
N LEU A 280 -21.37 21.36 7.12
CA LEU A 280 -20.96 20.40 6.10
C LEU A 280 -22.08 20.22 5.06
N ALA A 281 -23.34 20.04 5.48
CA ALA A 281 -24.47 19.89 4.57
C ALA A 281 -24.72 21.12 3.69
N GLY A 282 -24.41 22.33 4.17
CA GLY A 282 -24.49 23.56 3.37
C GLY A 282 -23.30 23.77 2.43
N VAL A 283 -22.09 23.42 2.87
CA VAL A 283 -20.85 23.63 2.10
C VAL A 283 -20.63 22.53 1.07
N LEU A 284 -20.92 21.27 1.39
CA LEU A 284 -20.62 20.11 0.56
C LEU A 284 -21.27 20.20 -0.84
N PRO A 285 -22.54 20.64 -1.01
CA PRO A 285 -23.15 20.81 -2.32
C PRO A 285 -22.48 21.87 -3.20
N LEU A 286 -21.71 22.80 -2.63
CA LEU A 286 -20.94 23.81 -3.37
C LEU A 286 -19.49 23.37 -3.58
N ALA A 287 -18.87 22.82 -2.52
CA ALA A 287 -17.49 22.38 -2.53
C ALA A 287 -17.26 21.18 -3.46
N VAL A 288 -18.19 20.21 -3.50
CA VAL A 288 -18.06 19.01 -4.34
C VAL A 288 -18.07 19.37 -5.83
N PRO A 289 -19.03 20.15 -6.38
CA PRO A 289 -18.97 20.56 -7.78
C PRO A 289 -17.70 21.34 -8.13
N LEU A 290 -17.28 22.29 -7.26
CA LEU A 290 -16.04 23.04 -7.48
C LEU A 290 -14.80 22.13 -7.48
N PHE A 291 -14.76 21.18 -6.55
CA PHE A 291 -13.69 20.18 -6.50
C PHE A 291 -13.70 19.28 -7.74
N MET A 292 -14.86 18.82 -8.20
CA MET A 292 -14.99 18.03 -9.44
C MET A 292 -14.55 18.82 -10.68
N LEU A 293 -14.93 20.10 -10.78
CA LEU A 293 -14.49 20.98 -11.87
C LEU A 293 -12.96 21.14 -11.88
N ASN A 294 -12.37 21.40 -10.71
CA ASN A 294 -10.92 21.45 -10.58
C ASN A 294 -10.26 20.10 -10.90
N ALA A 295 -10.81 18.98 -10.41
CA ALA A 295 -10.28 17.64 -10.71
C ALA A 295 -10.32 17.33 -12.22
N GLY A 296 -11.41 17.70 -12.91
CA GLY A 296 -11.50 17.59 -14.37
C GLY A 296 -10.46 18.46 -15.09
N TYR A 297 -10.29 19.71 -14.64
CA TYR A 297 -9.27 20.62 -15.17
C TYR A 297 -7.84 20.09 -14.97
N GLN A 298 -7.51 19.60 -13.77
CA GLN A 298 -6.21 19.01 -13.49
C GLN A 298 -5.97 17.73 -14.28
N THR A 299 -7.01 16.91 -14.50
CA THR A 299 -6.93 15.72 -15.34
C THR A 299 -6.62 16.09 -16.79
N TYR A 300 -7.28 17.12 -17.34
CA TYR A 300 -6.98 17.63 -18.68
C TYR A 300 -5.54 18.15 -18.79
N LYS A 301 -5.10 18.97 -17.84
CA LYS A 301 -3.73 19.50 -17.81
C LYS A 301 -2.67 18.40 -17.64
N SER A 302 -2.94 17.42 -16.78
CA SER A 302 -2.09 16.23 -16.61
C SER A 302 -1.97 15.47 -17.92
N ALA A 303 -3.09 15.15 -18.57
CA ALA A 303 -3.10 14.46 -19.86
C ALA A 303 -2.31 15.23 -20.95
N GLN A 304 -2.39 16.56 -20.97
CA GLN A 304 -1.57 17.38 -21.87
C GLN A 304 -0.08 17.28 -21.53
N ARG A 305 0.30 17.36 -20.25
CA ARG A 305 1.70 17.21 -19.81
C ARG A 305 2.24 15.83 -20.10
N VAL A 306 1.47 14.78 -19.84
CA VAL A 306 1.85 13.38 -20.13
C VAL A 306 2.04 13.20 -21.65
N ARG A 307 1.11 13.66 -22.49
CA ARG A 307 1.27 13.61 -23.95
C ARG A 307 2.50 14.37 -24.44
N LEU A 308 2.75 15.57 -23.91
CA LEU A 308 3.97 16.33 -24.24
C LEU A 308 5.23 15.62 -23.72
N HIS A 309 5.15 14.97 -22.56
CA HIS A 309 6.23 14.16 -22.01
C HIS A 309 6.48 12.91 -22.84
N GLU A 310 5.48 12.33 -23.50
CA GLU A 310 5.63 11.19 -24.40
C GLU A 310 6.09 11.60 -25.82
N GLN A 311 5.71 12.80 -26.27
CA GLN A 311 6.05 13.36 -27.59
C GLN A 311 7.37 14.14 -27.61
N GLY A 312 7.83 14.63 -26.46
CA GLY A 312 8.93 15.58 -26.34
C GLY A 312 10.29 14.93 -26.14
N ASP A 313 11.21 15.24 -27.04
CA ASP A 313 12.65 14.88 -27.08
C ASP A 313 13.50 15.56 -25.98
N LEU A 314 12.88 16.09 -24.91
CA LEU A 314 13.54 16.86 -23.84
C LEU A 314 14.15 15.98 -22.75
N VAL A 315 13.75 14.71 -22.70
CA VAL A 315 14.36 13.65 -21.90
C VAL A 315 14.54 12.49 -22.87
N ASP A 316 15.69 11.81 -22.87
CA ASP A 316 15.89 10.63 -23.73
C ASP A 316 14.99 9.47 -23.24
N LEU A 317 13.71 9.53 -23.63
CA LEU A 317 12.67 8.59 -23.21
C LEU A 317 12.93 7.18 -23.74
N GLN A 318 13.73 7.03 -24.80
CA GLN A 318 14.13 5.71 -25.27
C GLN A 318 14.92 4.96 -24.19
N ARG A 319 15.71 5.68 -23.38
CA ARG A 319 16.43 5.11 -22.25
C ARG A 319 15.49 4.54 -21.17
N TYR A 320 14.33 5.14 -20.95
CA TYR A 320 13.34 4.72 -19.94
C TYR A 320 12.22 3.82 -20.49
N ARG A 321 12.17 3.58 -21.80
CA ARG A 321 11.32 2.52 -22.38
C ARG A 321 11.81 1.15 -21.92
N ILE A 322 10.99 0.49 -21.12
CA ILE A 322 11.21 -0.90 -20.70
C ILE A 322 10.71 -1.77 -21.87
N PRO A 323 11.55 -2.61 -22.50
CA PRO A 323 11.08 -3.56 -23.49
C PRO A 323 10.22 -4.60 -22.76
N LEU A 324 8.90 -4.41 -22.76
CA LEU A 324 7.93 -5.21 -22.01
C LEU A 324 7.29 -6.33 -22.86
N LEU A 325 7.61 -6.42 -24.14
CA LEU A 325 6.86 -7.24 -25.11
C LEU A 325 7.15 -8.74 -25.06
N GLU A 326 8.35 -9.17 -24.63
CA GLU A 326 8.68 -10.61 -24.55
C GLU A 326 8.35 -11.25 -23.19
N GLU A 327 8.33 -10.48 -22.10
CA GLU A 327 8.02 -10.99 -20.75
C GLU A 327 6.52 -10.99 -20.43
N SER A 328 5.72 -10.11 -21.05
CA SER A 328 4.28 -9.98 -20.75
C SER A 328 3.46 -11.19 -21.17
N GLN A 329 3.79 -11.81 -22.33
CA GLN A 329 3.09 -12.99 -22.83
C GLN A 329 3.32 -14.21 -21.92
N ALA A 330 4.57 -14.46 -21.51
CA ALA A 330 4.90 -15.57 -20.62
C ALA A 330 4.26 -15.42 -19.22
N VAL A 331 4.14 -14.20 -18.70
CA VAL A 331 3.53 -13.94 -17.38
C VAL A 331 1.99 -14.01 -17.46
N GLN A 332 1.38 -13.55 -18.55
CA GLN A 332 -0.06 -13.72 -18.78
C GLN A 332 -0.42 -15.22 -18.85
N ASP A 333 0.35 -16.01 -19.60
CA ASP A 333 0.14 -17.45 -19.72
C ASP A 333 0.27 -18.16 -18.36
N ALA A 334 1.30 -17.82 -17.57
CA ALA A 334 1.49 -18.39 -16.23
C ALA A 334 0.39 -17.98 -15.23
N MET A 335 -0.16 -16.77 -15.34
CA MET A 335 -1.26 -16.31 -14.48
C MET A 335 -2.60 -16.97 -14.86
N VAL A 336 -2.87 -17.12 -16.16
CA VAL A 336 -4.03 -17.85 -16.67
C VAL A 336 -3.96 -19.32 -16.26
N GLU A 337 -2.78 -19.93 -16.35
CA GLU A 337 -2.55 -21.32 -15.93
C GLU A 337 -2.78 -21.51 -14.41
N ARG A 338 -2.33 -20.55 -13.57
CA ARG A 338 -2.58 -20.56 -12.12
C ARG A 338 -4.05 -20.38 -11.76
N LEU A 339 -4.74 -19.44 -12.40
CA LEU A 339 -6.18 -19.26 -12.21
C LEU A 339 -6.98 -20.49 -12.66
N ALA A 340 -6.54 -21.15 -13.73
CA ALA A 340 -7.13 -22.40 -14.20
C ALA A 340 -6.90 -23.55 -13.22
N THR A 341 -5.71 -23.64 -12.59
CA THR A 341 -5.39 -24.67 -11.58
C THR A 341 -6.15 -24.44 -10.27
N GLU A 342 -6.34 -23.20 -9.83
CA GLU A 342 -7.16 -22.88 -8.65
C GLU A 342 -8.65 -23.15 -8.89
N SER A 343 -9.15 -22.83 -10.09
CA SER A 343 -10.54 -23.12 -10.49
C SER A 343 -10.81 -24.62 -10.59
N SER A 344 -9.84 -25.41 -11.05
CA SER A 344 -9.95 -26.87 -11.10
C SER A 344 -9.76 -27.53 -9.74
N ALA A 345 -8.98 -26.96 -8.81
CA ALA A 345 -8.92 -27.41 -7.42
C ALA A 345 -10.25 -27.23 -6.67
N GLN A 346 -10.98 -26.14 -6.93
CA GLN A 346 -12.34 -25.95 -6.39
C GLN A 346 -13.40 -26.84 -7.08
N GLY A 347 -13.21 -27.20 -8.36
CA GLY A 347 -14.08 -28.14 -9.08
C GLY A 347 -13.95 -29.60 -8.62
N VAL A 348 -12.76 -30.04 -8.18
CA VAL A 348 -12.53 -31.43 -7.73
C VAL A 348 -13.07 -31.67 -6.31
N ALA A 349 -13.13 -30.62 -5.47
CA ALA A 349 -13.79 -30.69 -4.15
C ALA A 349 -15.32 -30.81 -4.25
N ALA A 350 -15.94 -30.27 -5.30
CA ALA A 350 -17.38 -30.42 -5.56
C ALA A 350 -17.74 -31.74 -6.25
N ALA A 351 -16.81 -32.35 -7.00
CA ALA A 351 -17.06 -33.58 -7.75
C ALA A 351 -16.99 -34.88 -6.90
N SER A 352 -16.54 -34.81 -5.65
CA SER A 352 -16.45 -35.97 -4.75
C SER A 352 -17.69 -36.19 -3.88
N ALA A 353 -18.74 -35.37 -4.02
CA ALA A 353 -19.98 -35.47 -3.23
C ALA A 353 -21.22 -35.97 -4.01
N SER A 354 -21.13 -36.30 -5.30
CA SER A 354 -22.31 -36.70 -6.09
C SER A 354 -22.05 -37.86 -7.06
N ALA A 355 -21.66 -39.01 -6.52
CA ALA A 355 -21.55 -40.25 -7.29
C ALA A 355 -22.18 -41.46 -6.55
N VAL A 356 -23.50 -41.42 -6.32
CA VAL A 356 -24.34 -42.63 -6.16
C VAL A 356 -25.72 -42.34 -6.79
N ALA A 357 -26.18 -43.30 -7.62
CA ALA A 357 -27.41 -43.31 -8.43
C ALA A 357 -27.35 -42.47 -9.72
N GLY A 358 -27.53 -42.99 -10.92
CA GLY A 358 -28.06 -44.29 -11.32
C GLY A 358 -28.90 -44.13 -12.60
N LYS A 359 -28.22 -44.24 -13.75
CA LYS A 359 -28.64 -44.80 -15.05
C LYS A 359 -29.99 -44.43 -15.73
N ALA A 360 -29.83 -44.27 -17.06
CA ALA A 360 -30.78 -44.46 -18.18
C ALA A 360 -31.74 -43.31 -18.48
N GLY A 361 -31.95 -42.85 -19.72
CA GLY A 361 -31.41 -43.25 -21.02
C GLY A 361 -32.06 -42.44 -22.16
N LYS A 362 -31.33 -42.35 -23.28
CA LYS A 362 -31.77 -42.18 -24.68
C LYS A 362 -32.65 -40.98 -25.13
N ALA A 363 -32.07 -40.30 -26.13
CA ALA A 363 -32.63 -39.95 -27.44
C ALA A 363 -33.42 -38.63 -27.64
N GLY A 364 -32.85 -37.78 -28.51
CA GLY A 364 -33.55 -37.39 -29.74
C GLY A 364 -34.01 -35.94 -29.92
N LYS A 365 -33.38 -35.28 -30.91
CA LYS A 365 -33.93 -34.34 -31.90
C LYS A 365 -34.38 -32.91 -31.54
N ASP A 366 -33.78 -31.99 -32.31
CA ASP A 366 -34.36 -30.92 -33.14
C ASP A 366 -35.45 -29.99 -32.56
N GLY A 367 -35.20 -28.67 -32.67
CA GLY A 367 -36.30 -27.74 -32.98
C GLY A 367 -36.24 -26.35 -32.33
N LYS A 368 -35.80 -25.38 -33.13
CA LYS A 368 -36.09 -23.93 -33.14
C LYS A 368 -37.19 -23.39 -32.21
N GLY A 369 -36.90 -22.22 -31.61
CA GLY A 369 -37.69 -21.00 -31.85
C GLY A 369 -38.53 -20.42 -30.69
N GLN A 370 -38.20 -19.18 -30.36
CA GLN A 370 -39.03 -18.07 -29.84
C GLN A 370 -39.42 -17.99 -28.35
N GLU A 371 -38.79 -16.98 -27.72
CA GLU A 371 -39.38 -15.81 -27.05
C GLU A 371 -40.60 -15.97 -26.12
N GLU A 372 -40.34 -15.52 -24.88
CA GLU A 372 -41.06 -14.45 -24.15
C GLU A 372 -41.74 -14.85 -22.81
N TYR A 373 -41.44 -13.98 -21.84
CA TYR A 373 -42.17 -13.64 -20.63
C TYR A 373 -41.92 -14.41 -19.32
N LEU A 374 -41.43 -13.63 -18.34
CA LEU A 374 -41.38 -13.94 -16.90
C LEU A 374 -42.79 -14.12 -16.33
N PRO A 375 -42.93 -14.93 -15.27
CA PRO A 375 -43.62 -14.37 -14.10
C PRO A 375 -42.96 -14.70 -12.75
N THR A 376 -43.20 -13.77 -11.84
CA THR A 376 -42.94 -13.67 -10.39
C THR A 376 -43.41 -14.86 -9.52
N PRO A 377 -42.91 -14.97 -8.26
CA PRO A 377 -43.05 -16.14 -7.38
C PRO A 377 -44.29 -16.09 -6.47
N PRO A 378 -44.69 -17.22 -5.86
CA PRO A 378 -44.98 -17.26 -4.40
C PRO A 378 -44.79 -18.67 -3.76
N PRO A 379 -45.09 -18.91 -2.46
CA PRO A 379 -44.85 -18.14 -1.22
C PRO A 379 -44.17 -18.98 -0.11
N GLU A 380 -43.76 -18.32 1.00
CA GLU A 380 -43.39 -18.93 2.28
C GLU A 380 -44.62 -19.32 3.12
N GLU A 381 -44.52 -20.40 3.92
CA GLU A 381 -45.34 -20.61 5.13
C GLU A 381 -44.54 -21.30 6.26
N GLU A 382 -45.02 -21.06 7.47
CA GLU A 382 -44.39 -21.07 8.78
C GLU A 382 -44.32 -22.44 9.51
N VAL A 383 -43.28 -22.54 10.36
CA VAL A 383 -43.23 -23.02 11.76
C VAL A 383 -44.07 -24.25 12.19
N SER A 384 -43.39 -25.30 12.66
CA SER A 384 -43.69 -25.95 13.96
C SER A 384 -42.62 -26.98 14.39
N ASN A 385 -42.13 -26.82 15.61
CA ASN A 385 -41.42 -27.83 16.40
C ASN A 385 -42.47 -28.63 17.22
N PRO A 386 -42.20 -29.89 17.64
CA PRO A 386 -41.67 -30.07 19.00
C PRO A 386 -40.65 -31.21 19.18
N SER A 387 -39.88 -31.03 20.23
CA SER A 387 -38.92 -31.91 20.92
C SER A 387 -39.49 -33.22 21.46
N THR A 388 -38.63 -34.26 21.54
CA THR A 388 -38.62 -35.24 22.65
C THR A 388 -37.22 -35.86 22.87
N ASN A 389 -36.89 -36.02 24.15
CA ASN A 389 -35.63 -36.43 24.78
C ASN A 389 -35.31 -37.94 24.74
N SER A 390 -34.10 -38.26 25.25
CA SER A 390 -33.63 -39.47 25.98
C SER A 390 -32.80 -40.46 25.14
N THR A 391 -31.69 -41.11 25.57
CA THR A 391 -30.91 -41.21 26.84
C THR A 391 -29.69 -42.16 26.61
N GLY A 392 -28.60 -42.03 27.38
CA GLY A 392 -27.55 -43.05 27.67
C GLY A 392 -26.26 -42.95 26.83
N ALA A 393 -25.06 -42.60 27.34
CA ALA A 393 -24.14 -43.31 28.28
C ALA A 393 -23.63 -44.65 27.71
N ASP A 394 -22.35 -45.04 27.61
CA ASP A 394 -21.00 -44.50 27.90
C ASP A 394 -19.96 -45.52 27.25
N PRO A 395 -18.65 -45.65 27.59
CA PRO A 395 -17.52 -45.57 26.65
C PRO A 395 -16.69 -46.87 26.46
N THR A 396 -15.80 -46.94 25.45
CA THR A 396 -14.53 -47.74 25.52
C THR A 396 -13.52 -47.42 24.39
N ALA A 397 -12.37 -46.88 24.83
CA ALA A 397 -10.96 -47.15 24.50
C ALA A 397 -10.47 -47.65 23.11
N ALA A 398 -9.50 -46.85 22.61
CA ALA A 398 -8.17 -47.22 22.12
C ALA A 398 -7.97 -47.77 20.69
N ALA A 399 -7.34 -46.94 19.84
CA ALA A 399 -6.20 -47.37 19.01
C ALA A 399 -5.34 -46.15 18.61
N THR A 400 -4.12 -46.15 19.13
CA THR A 400 -3.03 -45.20 18.87
C THR A 400 -2.42 -45.48 17.49
N ILE A 401 -2.32 -44.46 16.62
CA ILE A 401 -1.35 -44.46 15.52
C ILE A 401 -0.60 -43.12 15.57
N SER A 402 0.68 -43.24 15.90
CA SER A 402 1.69 -42.20 15.82
C SER A 402 2.00 -41.87 14.36
N SER A 403 1.87 -40.60 13.97
CA SER A 403 2.56 -40.04 12.81
C SER A 403 3.11 -38.64 13.11
N ALA A 404 4.29 -38.42 12.55
CA ALA A 404 5.27 -37.35 12.72
C ALA A 404 4.73 -35.90 12.69
N PRO A 405 5.50 -34.91 13.22
CA PRO A 405 5.05 -33.53 13.34
C PRO A 405 4.97 -32.90 11.95
N SER A 406 3.76 -32.68 11.44
CA SER A 406 3.54 -31.74 10.36
C SER A 406 3.72 -30.33 10.94
N SER A 407 4.81 -29.67 10.53
CA SER A 407 4.98 -28.23 10.69
C SER A 407 3.85 -27.51 9.99
N THR A 408 2.83 -27.10 10.75
CA THR A 408 1.79 -26.20 10.27
C THR A 408 2.42 -24.83 9.96
N PRO A 409 2.13 -24.21 8.80
CA PRO A 409 2.50 -22.82 8.58
C PRO A 409 1.74 -21.99 9.62
N SER A 410 2.48 -21.19 10.40
CA SER A 410 1.95 -20.29 11.44
C SER A 410 0.65 -19.62 10.99
N SER A 411 -0.49 -20.12 11.46
CA SER A 411 -1.79 -19.46 11.25
C SER A 411 -1.81 -18.21 12.09
N SER A 412 -1.64 -17.05 11.46
CA SER A 412 -1.81 -15.75 12.12
C SER A 412 -3.11 -15.74 12.93
N PRO A 413 -3.11 -15.25 14.19
CA PRO A 413 -4.33 -15.15 15.00
C PRO A 413 -5.30 -14.08 14.47
N TRP A 414 -4.88 -13.31 13.46
CA TRP A 414 -5.62 -12.18 12.90
C TRP A 414 -6.37 -12.59 11.64
N PRO A 415 -7.62 -12.13 11.44
CA PRO A 415 -8.40 -12.45 10.25
C PRO A 415 -7.73 -11.91 8.98
N LEU A 416 -7.76 -12.72 7.92
CA LEU A 416 -7.30 -12.29 6.60
C LEU A 416 -8.24 -11.22 6.03
N LEU A 417 -7.66 -10.18 5.44
CA LEU A 417 -8.39 -9.15 4.75
C LEU A 417 -8.89 -9.66 3.38
N PRO A 418 -10.06 -9.19 2.89
CA PRO A 418 -10.56 -9.56 1.57
C PRO A 418 -9.82 -8.81 0.46
N LEU A 419 -8.53 -9.12 0.29
CA LEU A 419 -7.66 -8.55 -0.73
C LEU A 419 -7.93 -9.20 -2.09
N SER A 420 -7.69 -8.45 -3.18
CA SER A 420 -7.77 -9.04 -4.52
C SER A 420 -6.65 -10.06 -4.74
N PRO A 421 -6.81 -11.05 -5.66
CA PRO A 421 -5.74 -11.98 -6.01
C PRO A 421 -4.43 -11.27 -6.40
N LEU A 422 -4.55 -10.13 -7.10
CA LEU A 422 -3.43 -9.29 -7.48
C LEU A 422 -2.70 -8.71 -6.26
N GLN A 423 -3.42 -8.18 -5.27
CA GLN A 423 -2.82 -7.66 -4.04
C GLN A 423 -2.15 -8.76 -3.23
N SER A 424 -2.77 -9.94 -3.14
CA SER A 424 -2.17 -11.12 -2.49
C SER A 424 -0.87 -11.55 -3.18
N GLN A 425 -0.83 -11.55 -4.51
CA GLN A 425 0.38 -11.84 -5.28
C GLN A 425 1.47 -10.78 -5.03
N MET A 426 1.11 -9.49 -5.00
CA MET A 426 2.04 -8.41 -4.69
C MET A 426 2.67 -8.57 -3.31
N ILE A 427 1.89 -8.96 -2.29
CA ILE A 427 2.41 -9.24 -0.93
C ILE A 427 3.44 -10.36 -1.00
N THR A 428 3.07 -11.51 -1.58
CA THR A 428 3.95 -12.68 -1.69
C THR A 428 5.26 -12.32 -2.37
N ASN A 429 5.21 -11.64 -3.51
CA ASN A 429 6.41 -11.30 -4.26
C ASN A 429 7.33 -10.33 -3.51
N LEU A 430 6.76 -9.28 -2.90
CA LEU A 430 7.55 -8.29 -2.16
C LEU A 430 8.17 -8.90 -0.90
N ASP A 431 7.45 -9.76 -0.19
CA ASP A 431 7.97 -10.42 1.01
C ASP A 431 9.07 -11.43 0.68
N GLN A 432 8.91 -12.21 -0.40
CA GLN A 432 9.89 -13.23 -0.78
C GLN A 432 11.15 -12.65 -1.43
N HIS A 433 11.01 -11.63 -2.29
CA HIS A 433 12.12 -11.17 -3.13
C HIS A 433 12.74 -9.85 -2.69
N VAL A 434 11.99 -9.02 -1.95
CA VAL A 434 12.51 -7.75 -1.41
C VAL A 434 12.79 -7.87 0.08
N ALA A 435 11.97 -8.58 0.85
CA ALA A 435 12.15 -8.80 2.29
C ALA A 435 12.34 -7.50 3.09
N PHE A 436 11.31 -6.64 3.07
CA PHE A 436 11.30 -5.41 3.87
C PHE A 436 11.26 -5.71 5.37
N THR A 437 12.02 -4.96 6.16
CA THR A 437 11.75 -4.84 7.61
C THR A 437 10.58 -3.89 7.81
N LYS A 438 9.46 -4.39 8.34
CA LYS A 438 8.21 -3.66 8.48
C LYS A 438 8.07 -3.15 9.91
N PHE A 439 8.12 -1.84 10.11
CA PHE A 439 7.95 -1.19 11.42
C PHE A 439 6.55 -0.59 11.53
N PRO A 440 5.65 -1.19 12.32
CA PRO A 440 4.39 -0.55 12.66
C PRO A 440 4.65 0.68 13.54
N VAL A 441 3.89 1.75 13.31
CA VAL A 441 4.02 3.04 13.98
C VAL A 441 2.70 3.38 14.66
N HIS A 442 2.71 3.37 15.99
CA HIS A 442 1.54 3.60 16.83
C HIS A 442 1.60 4.99 17.47
N MET A 443 0.89 5.95 16.87
CA MET A 443 0.77 7.32 17.36
C MET A 443 -0.65 7.57 17.87
N GLN A 444 -0.79 8.07 19.10
CA GLN A 444 -2.08 8.24 19.77
C GLN A 444 -2.48 9.70 19.92
N ASN A 445 -1.51 10.62 19.95
CA ASN A 445 -1.76 12.03 20.26
C ASN A 445 -2.25 12.84 19.06
N VAL A 446 -2.34 12.23 17.89
CA VAL A 446 -2.68 12.92 16.63
C VAL A 446 -3.72 12.15 15.80
N ARG A 447 -4.69 12.89 15.27
CA ARG A 447 -5.73 12.34 14.37
C ARG A 447 -5.31 12.24 12.91
N HIS A 448 -4.14 12.76 12.57
CA HIS A 448 -3.59 12.86 11.22
C HIS A 448 -2.17 12.26 11.19
N THR A 449 -2.07 10.97 11.52
CA THR A 449 -0.80 10.24 11.61
C THR A 449 -0.06 10.18 10.27
N HIS A 450 -0.78 10.22 9.16
CA HIS A 450 -0.20 10.30 7.80
C HIS A 450 0.86 11.41 7.69
N ALA A 451 0.53 12.64 8.10
CA ALA A 451 1.47 13.75 8.04
C ALA A 451 2.44 13.78 9.24
N ALA A 452 2.06 13.19 10.37
CA ALA A 452 2.86 13.18 11.58
C ALA A 452 4.07 12.24 11.48
N ILE A 453 3.96 11.12 10.74
CA ILE A 453 5.03 10.10 10.62
C ILE A 453 6.35 10.68 10.06
N VAL A 454 6.27 11.74 9.24
CA VAL A 454 7.43 12.48 8.71
C VAL A 454 7.59 13.87 9.33
N VAL A 455 6.78 14.19 10.34
CA VAL A 455 6.72 15.51 11.01
C VAL A 455 6.60 16.63 9.98
N ARG A 456 5.61 16.52 9.07
CA ARG A 456 5.43 17.45 7.93
C ARG A 456 5.32 18.92 8.35
N THR A 457 4.92 19.19 9.57
CA THR A 457 4.84 20.53 10.15
C THR A 457 5.38 20.47 11.58
N PRO A 458 6.17 21.46 12.03
CA PRO A 458 6.76 21.46 13.37
C PRO A 458 5.70 21.82 14.44
N ARG A 459 4.78 20.90 14.70
CA ARG A 459 3.74 21.03 15.73
C ARG A 459 4.06 20.11 16.91
N GLU A 460 3.73 20.54 18.11
CA GLU A 460 3.86 19.72 19.32
C GLU A 460 3.03 18.43 19.21
N SER A 461 1.85 18.50 18.59
CA SER A 461 1.02 17.33 18.32
C SER A 461 1.69 16.26 17.45
N PHE A 462 2.81 16.58 16.77
CA PHE A 462 3.59 15.63 15.96
C PHE A 462 4.85 15.12 16.70
N ALA A 463 4.96 15.34 18.01
CA ALA A 463 6.11 14.90 18.81
C ALA A 463 6.38 13.39 18.68
N GLU A 464 5.34 12.56 18.65
CA GLU A 464 5.47 11.11 18.45
C GLU A 464 6.15 10.76 17.11
N GLY A 465 5.88 11.53 16.05
CA GLY A 465 6.53 11.37 14.75
C GLY A 465 8.04 11.57 14.79
N ARG A 466 8.56 12.35 15.75
CA ARG A 466 10.01 12.51 15.94
C ARG A 466 10.67 11.20 16.35
N MET A 467 9.96 10.32 17.08
CA MET A 467 10.48 9.00 17.45
C MET A 467 10.70 8.12 16.23
N VAL A 468 9.82 8.22 15.22
CA VAL A 468 9.99 7.52 13.94
C VAL A 468 11.27 7.98 13.25
N SER A 469 11.47 9.30 13.11
CA SER A 469 12.68 9.84 12.47
C SER A 469 13.95 9.48 13.25
N ARG A 470 13.93 9.52 14.59
CA ARG A 470 15.07 9.13 15.44
C ARG A 470 15.43 7.65 15.28
N HIS A 471 14.43 6.77 15.29
CA HIS A 471 14.63 5.34 15.06
C HIS A 471 15.21 5.09 13.65
N TRP A 472 14.67 5.76 12.63
CA TRP A 472 15.14 5.65 11.26
C TRP A 472 16.61 6.05 11.10
N VAL A 473 17.03 7.21 11.62
CA VAL A 473 18.41 7.69 11.47
C VAL A 473 19.42 6.85 12.25
N ARG A 474 19.05 6.31 13.42
CA ARG A 474 19.90 5.37 14.19
C ARG A 474 20.22 4.10 13.42
N GLY A 475 19.25 3.59 12.64
CA GLY A 475 19.42 2.43 11.78
C GLY A 475 20.01 2.74 10.41
N PHE A 476 20.27 4.01 10.08
CA PHE A 476 20.69 4.38 8.74
C PHE A 476 22.14 3.95 8.48
N VAL A 477 22.37 3.20 7.40
CA VAL A 477 23.71 2.81 6.97
C VAL A 477 24.36 4.00 6.29
N VAL A 478 25.51 4.47 6.78
CA VAL A 478 26.25 5.57 6.14
C VAL A 478 27.43 5.09 5.33
#